data_AF-A0A2M4BZ92-F1
#
_entry.id   AF-A0A2M4BZ92-F1
#
_cell.length_a   1.000
_cell.length_b   1.000
_cell.length_c   1.000
_cell.angle_alpha   90.00
_cell.angle_beta   90.00
_cell.angle_gamma   90.00
#
_symmetry.space_group_name_H-M   'P 1'
#
loop_
_entity.id
_entity.type
_entity.pdbx_description
1 polymer ?
#
loop_
_entity_poly.entity_id
_entity_poly.type
_entity_poly.pdbx_seq_one_letter_code
_entity_poly.pdbx_strand_id
1 'polypeptide(L)'
;VGLLVVCDGSPLSHEDPELIESNEPNFFEKLNEQCKNNTGSDDAIYAVMESFENVSRCLLPFDVESFKTEFNELTNATRSAFFTKYCSAARPLLSCFDGVLVTMTPCLKESAIKLMKAFLESLPEALDLACKNDGEFIFKLKDETRLKCFQQHGNQFSVCVNTYTRSAIWNDDWNYELTPEKCSILTSYRKCLMEPLNACDVSELIAIYDLPMNAMLRLTPCANNTEVETHQNNSEVL
;
A
#
# COMPACT_ATOMS: atom_id res chain seq x y z
N VAL A 1 -21.44 36.89 -40.58
CA VAL A 1 -22.08 35.55 -40.66
C VAL A 1 -20.92 34.56 -40.56
N GLY A 2 -20.52 34.11 -39.36
CA GLY A 2 -21.00 32.88 -38.69
C GLY A 2 -20.41 31.64 -39.39
N LEU A 3 -19.64 30.71 -38.81
CA LEU A 3 -19.61 30.14 -37.47
C LEU A 3 -18.24 29.47 -37.16
N LEU A 4 -17.96 29.35 -35.85
CA LEU A 4 -16.91 28.56 -35.20
C LEU A 4 -17.09 27.04 -35.40
N VAL A 5 -15.98 26.29 -35.48
CA VAL A 5 -15.81 25.01 -34.77
C VAL A 5 -14.39 24.96 -34.22
N VAL A 6 -14.30 24.99 -32.89
CA VAL A 6 -13.12 24.66 -32.09
C VAL A 6 -13.21 23.17 -31.78
N CYS A 7 -12.16 22.42 -32.07
CA CYS A 7 -11.89 21.15 -31.40
C CYS A 7 -10.43 21.16 -30.94
N ASP A 8 -10.25 21.61 -29.70
CA ASP A 8 -9.07 21.31 -28.90
C ASP A 8 -9.08 19.81 -28.58
N GLY A 9 -8.17 19.08 -29.21
CA GLY A 9 -7.86 17.70 -28.85
C GLY A 9 -6.42 17.65 -28.35
N SER A 10 -6.22 17.97 -27.08
CA SER A 10 -4.94 17.68 -26.42
C SER A 10 -4.76 16.17 -26.34
N PRO A 11 -3.58 15.63 -26.73
CA PRO A 11 -3.32 14.21 -26.63
C PRO A 11 -3.21 13.81 -25.16
N LEU A 12 -3.93 12.75 -24.79
CA LEU A 12 -3.75 12.01 -23.55
C LEU A 12 -2.27 11.66 -23.41
N SER A 13 -1.62 12.28 -22.42
CA SER A 13 -0.27 11.95 -22.00
C SER A 13 -0.25 10.49 -21.58
N HIS A 14 0.53 9.70 -22.31
CA HIS A 14 1.11 8.45 -21.86
C HIS A 14 1.79 8.73 -20.50
N GLU A 15 1.29 8.13 -19.43
CA GLU A 15 2.10 7.91 -18.23
C GLU A 15 2.53 6.44 -18.29
N ASP A 16 3.73 6.22 -18.82
CA ASP A 16 4.53 5.06 -18.40
C ASP A 16 4.61 5.05 -16.87
N PRO A 17 4.80 3.90 -16.21
CA PRO A 17 5.17 3.87 -14.80
C PRO A 17 6.62 4.36 -14.68
N GLU A 18 6.83 5.66 -14.86
CA GLU A 18 7.99 6.34 -14.33
C GLU A 18 7.96 6.09 -12.82
N LEU A 19 8.95 5.32 -12.37
CA LEU A 19 9.39 5.29 -10.98
C LEU A 19 9.37 6.73 -10.49
N ILE A 20 8.44 7.03 -9.58
CA ILE A 20 8.24 8.36 -9.00
C ILE A 20 9.61 8.92 -8.62
N GLU A 21 10.10 9.87 -9.40
CA GLU A 21 11.33 10.60 -9.11
C GLU A 21 11.01 11.54 -7.94
N SER A 22 11.04 10.99 -6.72
CA SER A 22 10.87 11.77 -5.51
C SER A 22 12.20 12.43 -5.16
N ASN A 23 12.15 13.72 -4.79
CA ASN A 23 13.27 14.46 -4.18
C ASN A 23 13.61 13.94 -2.77
N GLU A 24 13.51 12.63 -2.54
CA GLU A 24 13.88 11.99 -1.29
C GLU A 24 15.40 11.89 -1.16
N PRO A 25 15.94 11.93 0.08
CA PRO A 25 17.27 11.38 0.30
C PRO A 25 17.26 9.95 -0.26
N ASN A 26 18.15 9.68 -1.23
CA ASN A 26 18.15 8.43 -1.97
C ASN A 26 18.15 7.25 -0.97
N PHE A 27 17.04 6.51 -0.92
CA PHE A 27 16.84 5.39 0.00
C PHE A 27 18.06 4.45 0.00
N PHE A 28 18.62 4.19 -1.19
CA PHE A 28 19.80 3.35 -1.35
C PHE A 28 21.09 3.99 -0.82
N GLU A 29 21.22 5.32 -0.87
CA GLU A 29 22.38 6.03 -0.31
C GLU A 29 22.41 5.90 1.22
N LYS A 30 21.29 6.18 1.88
CA LYS A 30 21.20 6.04 3.34
C LYS A 30 21.30 4.58 3.80
N LEU A 31 20.67 3.66 3.08
CA LEU A 31 20.80 2.23 3.35
C LEU A 31 22.24 1.76 3.21
N ASN A 32 22.95 2.22 2.19
CA ASN A 32 24.37 1.96 1.99
C ASN A 32 25.20 2.44 3.19
N GLU A 33 24.96 3.65 3.70
CA GLU A 33 25.63 4.15 4.90
C GLU A 33 25.36 3.26 6.12
N GLN A 34 24.11 2.86 6.36
CA GLN A 34 23.73 1.98 7.47
C GLN A 34 24.39 0.59 7.37
N CYS A 35 24.36 -0.02 6.18
CA CYS A 35 25.02 -1.29 5.92
C CYS A 35 26.54 -1.21 6.22
N LYS A 36 27.21 -0.17 5.71
CA LYS A 36 28.65 0.04 5.94
C LYS A 36 28.96 0.29 7.41
N ASN A 37 28.16 1.12 8.08
CA ASN A 37 28.36 1.43 9.50
C ASN A 37 28.21 0.20 10.40
N ASN A 38 27.28 -0.71 10.07
CA ASN A 38 27.01 -1.90 10.88
C ASN A 38 27.93 -3.08 10.58
N THR A 39 28.40 -3.22 9.34
CA THR A 39 29.17 -4.39 8.89
C THR A 39 30.64 -4.12 8.61
N GLY A 40 31.00 -2.86 8.34
CA GLY A 40 32.34 -2.48 7.87
C GLY A 40 32.66 -2.92 6.44
N SER A 41 31.68 -3.39 5.66
CA SER A 41 31.85 -3.85 4.27
C SER A 41 30.73 -3.37 3.35
N ASP A 42 31.00 -3.36 2.05
CA ASP A 42 30.02 -3.09 0.99
C ASP A 42 29.25 -4.36 0.58
N ASP A 43 29.69 -5.54 1.01
CA ASP A 43 29.07 -6.82 0.63
C ASP A 43 27.57 -6.88 1.02
N ALA A 44 27.22 -6.31 2.18
CA ALA A 44 25.85 -6.30 2.66
C ALA A 44 24.92 -5.46 1.77
N ILE A 45 25.38 -4.29 1.29
CA ILE A 45 24.57 -3.47 0.39
C ILE A 45 24.42 -4.12 -0.98
N TYR A 46 25.45 -4.81 -1.49
CA TYR A 46 25.36 -5.54 -2.75
C TYR A 46 24.35 -6.69 -2.69
N ALA A 47 24.35 -7.46 -1.59
CA ALA A 47 23.36 -8.50 -1.37
C ALA A 47 21.93 -7.94 -1.31
N VAL A 48 21.74 -6.76 -0.69
CA VAL A 48 20.45 -6.08 -0.67
C VAL A 48 20.02 -5.67 -2.09
N MET A 49 20.91 -5.03 -2.86
CA MET A 49 20.60 -4.62 -4.24
C MET A 49 20.21 -5.82 -5.11
N GLU A 50 20.94 -6.93 -5.01
CA GLU A 50 20.62 -8.17 -5.71
C GLU A 50 19.23 -8.72 -5.29
N SER A 51 18.90 -8.70 -4.00
CA SER A 51 17.56 -9.09 -3.52
C SER A 51 16.46 -8.21 -4.12
N PHE A 52 16.64 -6.89 -4.23
CA PHE A 52 15.66 -6.00 -4.86
C PHE A 52 15.50 -6.28 -6.35
N GLU A 53 16.58 -6.56 -7.08
CA GLU A 53 16.49 -6.99 -8.47
C GLU A 53 15.73 -8.32 -8.61
N ASN A 54 15.97 -9.27 -7.69
CA ASN A 54 15.27 -10.55 -7.68
C ASN A 54 13.78 -10.40 -7.39
N VAL A 55 13.39 -9.50 -6.47
CA VAL A 55 11.97 -9.12 -6.27
C VAL A 55 11.38 -8.60 -7.58
N SER A 56 12.05 -7.65 -8.24
CA SER A 56 11.58 -7.08 -9.50
C SER A 56 11.34 -8.17 -10.55
N ARG A 57 12.33 -9.06 -10.77
CA ARG A 57 12.21 -10.20 -11.70
C ARG A 57 11.10 -11.18 -11.31
N CYS A 58 10.92 -11.42 -10.02
CA CYS A 58 9.90 -12.32 -9.49
C CYS A 58 8.47 -11.78 -9.70
N LEU A 59 8.30 -10.45 -9.72
CA LEU A 59 7.01 -9.79 -9.98
C LEU A 59 6.69 -9.63 -11.47
N LEU A 60 7.68 -9.68 -12.37
CA LEU A 60 7.47 -9.53 -13.83
C LEU A 60 6.36 -10.42 -14.44
N PRO A 61 6.15 -11.67 -14.00
CA PRO A 61 5.08 -12.51 -14.55
C PRO A 61 3.67 -12.02 -14.23
N PHE A 62 3.50 -11.10 -13.28
CA PHE A 62 2.20 -10.52 -12.98
C PHE A 62 1.84 -9.46 -14.03
N ASP A 63 0.87 -9.78 -14.88
CA ASP A 63 0.41 -8.88 -15.93
C ASP A 63 -0.48 -7.77 -15.36
N VAL A 64 0.16 -6.66 -14.98
CA VAL A 64 -0.49 -5.47 -14.42
C VAL A 64 -1.45 -4.83 -15.43
N GLU A 65 -1.12 -4.84 -16.72
CA GLU A 65 -1.96 -4.20 -17.74
C GLU A 65 -3.21 -5.01 -18.04
N SER A 66 -3.09 -6.35 -18.09
CA SER A 66 -4.26 -7.23 -18.13
C SER A 66 -5.10 -7.11 -16.87
N PHE A 67 -4.48 -7.02 -15.68
CA PHE A 67 -5.20 -6.81 -14.43
C PHE A 67 -6.05 -5.53 -14.48
N LYS A 68 -5.44 -4.39 -14.84
CA LYS A 68 -6.14 -3.09 -14.94
C LYS A 68 -7.29 -3.15 -15.95
N THR A 69 -7.03 -3.67 -17.14
CA THR A 69 -8.02 -3.75 -18.22
C THR A 69 -9.20 -4.63 -17.81
N GLU A 70 -8.94 -5.85 -17.34
CA GLU A 70 -9.98 -6.78 -16.93
C GLU A 70 -10.73 -6.30 -15.68
N PHE A 71 -10.08 -5.57 -14.77
CA PHE A 71 -10.73 -4.94 -13.62
C PHE A 71 -11.69 -3.83 -14.06
N ASN A 72 -11.31 -3.03 -15.06
CA ASN A 72 -12.17 -1.97 -15.59
C ASN A 72 -13.41 -2.53 -16.30
N GLU A 73 -13.31 -3.71 -16.92
CA GLU A 73 -14.42 -4.40 -17.58
C GLU A 73 -15.20 -5.35 -16.64
N LEU A 74 -14.79 -5.42 -15.37
CA LEU A 74 -15.31 -6.39 -14.42
C LEU A 74 -16.81 -6.20 -14.15
N THR A 75 -17.56 -7.30 -14.21
CA THR A 75 -19.00 -7.34 -13.92
C THR A 75 -19.29 -8.35 -12.82
N ASN A 76 -20.50 -8.33 -12.27
CA ASN A 76 -20.91 -9.32 -11.28
C ASN A 76 -20.88 -10.77 -11.83
N ALA A 77 -21.08 -10.95 -13.14
CA ALA A 77 -21.01 -12.27 -13.77
C ALA A 77 -19.56 -12.76 -13.96
N THR A 78 -18.61 -11.85 -14.15
CA THR A 78 -17.21 -12.18 -14.44
C THR A 78 -16.30 -12.11 -13.21
N ARG A 79 -16.76 -11.56 -12.09
CA ARG A 79 -15.96 -11.36 -10.87
C ARG A 79 -15.30 -12.63 -10.32
N SER A 80 -16.02 -13.74 -10.31
CA SER A 80 -15.46 -14.99 -9.75
C SER A 80 -14.27 -15.50 -10.56
N ALA A 81 -14.37 -15.47 -11.89
CA ALA A 81 -13.26 -15.85 -12.76
C ALA A 81 -12.07 -14.89 -12.62
N PHE A 82 -12.33 -13.59 -12.55
CA PHE A 82 -11.29 -12.56 -12.35
C PHE A 82 -10.54 -12.76 -11.04
N PHE A 83 -11.23 -12.80 -9.90
CA PHE A 83 -10.58 -12.93 -8.60
C PHE A 83 -9.92 -14.30 -8.45
N THR A 84 -10.49 -15.37 -9.01
CA THR A 84 -9.80 -16.68 -9.06
C THR A 84 -8.45 -16.56 -9.79
N LYS A 85 -8.42 -15.93 -10.96
CA LYS A 85 -7.19 -15.72 -11.75
C LYS A 85 -6.17 -14.89 -10.99
N TYR A 86 -6.53 -13.70 -10.51
CA TYR A 86 -5.54 -12.78 -9.96
C TYR A 86 -5.15 -13.07 -8.51
N CYS A 87 -6.05 -13.62 -7.69
CA CYS A 87 -5.70 -14.03 -6.34
C CYS A 87 -4.78 -15.26 -6.33
N SER A 88 -5.01 -16.21 -7.25
CA SER A 88 -4.10 -17.35 -7.42
C SER A 88 -2.73 -16.93 -7.97
N ALA A 89 -2.70 -15.93 -8.88
CA ALA A 89 -1.47 -15.34 -9.38
C ALA A 89 -0.71 -14.52 -8.32
N ALA A 90 -1.42 -13.79 -7.44
CA ALA A 90 -0.80 -12.92 -6.44
C ALA A 90 -0.19 -13.69 -5.26
N ARG A 91 -0.81 -14.80 -4.82
CA ARG A 91 -0.34 -15.57 -3.66
C ARG A 91 1.13 -16.00 -3.73
N PRO A 92 1.65 -16.60 -4.82
CA PRO A 92 3.06 -16.97 -4.90
C PRO A 92 4.00 -15.75 -4.91
N LEU A 93 3.53 -14.57 -5.35
CA LEU A 93 4.36 -13.35 -5.39
C LEU A 93 4.75 -12.86 -3.99
N LEU A 94 4.03 -13.26 -2.95
CA LEU A 94 4.38 -12.91 -1.57
C LEU A 94 5.77 -13.44 -1.19
N SER A 95 6.17 -14.60 -1.72
CA SER A 95 7.50 -15.18 -1.51
C SER A 95 8.63 -14.45 -2.23
N CYS A 96 8.32 -13.54 -3.16
CA CYS A 96 9.34 -12.71 -3.81
C CYS A 96 10.14 -11.88 -2.80
N PHE A 97 9.55 -11.58 -1.62
CA PHE A 97 10.15 -10.76 -0.58
C PHE A 97 10.95 -11.54 0.47
N ASP A 98 10.96 -12.88 0.43
CA ASP A 98 11.61 -13.71 1.46
C ASP A 98 13.11 -13.41 1.60
N GLY A 99 13.79 -13.15 0.48
CA GLY A 99 15.22 -12.81 0.45
C GLY A 99 15.52 -11.42 1.01
N VAL A 100 14.58 -10.47 0.89
CA VAL A 100 14.79 -9.07 1.28
C VAL A 100 15.04 -8.95 2.78
N LEU A 101 14.24 -9.61 3.60
CA LEU A 101 14.40 -9.59 5.06
C LEU A 101 15.78 -10.11 5.48
N VAL A 102 16.23 -11.20 4.86
CA VAL A 102 17.52 -11.82 5.16
C VAL A 102 18.65 -10.87 4.82
N THR A 103 18.62 -10.27 3.62
CA THR A 103 19.69 -9.38 3.17
C THR A 103 19.70 -8.03 3.88
N MET A 104 18.54 -7.57 4.38
CA MET A 104 18.43 -6.30 5.13
C MET A 104 18.87 -6.43 6.60
N THR A 105 18.87 -7.64 7.16
CA THR A 105 19.25 -7.92 8.56
C THR A 105 20.60 -7.31 8.98
N PRO A 106 21.70 -7.43 8.22
CA PRO A 106 22.97 -6.80 8.59
C PRO A 106 22.96 -5.26 8.53
N CYS A 107 22.01 -4.67 7.80
CA CYS A 107 21.97 -3.23 7.57
C CYS A 107 21.09 -2.48 8.58
N LEU A 108 20.14 -3.17 9.21
CA LEU A 108 19.11 -2.52 10.03
C LEU A 108 19.10 -3.03 11.47
N LYS A 109 18.53 -2.22 12.36
CA LYS A 109 18.26 -2.65 13.74
C LYS A 109 17.27 -3.81 13.77
N GLU A 110 17.41 -4.68 14.77
CA GLU A 110 16.52 -5.84 14.97
C GLU A 110 15.04 -5.44 15.08
N SER A 111 14.74 -4.29 15.70
CA SER A 111 13.37 -3.76 15.79
C SER A 111 12.77 -3.47 14.41
N ALA A 112 13.53 -2.87 13.49
CA ALA A 112 13.08 -2.60 12.13
C ALA A 112 12.84 -3.91 11.35
N ILE A 113 13.72 -4.89 11.50
CA ILE A 113 13.56 -6.23 10.91
C ILE A 113 12.29 -6.92 11.41
N LYS A 114 12.00 -6.85 12.71
CA LYS A 114 10.78 -7.40 13.30
C LYS A 114 9.51 -6.75 12.74
N LEU A 115 9.52 -5.43 12.54
CA LEU A 115 8.38 -4.72 11.93
C LEU A 115 8.17 -5.17 10.48
N MET A 116 9.21 -5.14 9.65
CA MET A 116 9.10 -5.58 8.25
C MET A 116 8.66 -7.05 8.15
N LYS A 117 9.15 -7.91 9.04
CA LYS A 117 8.73 -9.31 9.09
C LYS A 117 7.25 -9.44 9.41
N ALA A 118 6.75 -8.77 10.45
CA ALA A 118 5.34 -8.79 10.80
C ALA A 118 4.44 -8.25 9.68
N PHE A 119 4.90 -7.21 8.98
CA PHE A 119 4.22 -6.69 7.78
C PHE A 119 4.11 -7.77 6.70
N LEU A 120 5.24 -8.36 6.28
CA LEU A 120 5.26 -9.33 5.19
C LEU A 120 4.48 -10.62 5.54
N GLU A 121 4.58 -11.11 6.77
CA GLU A 121 3.87 -12.31 7.24
C GLU A 121 2.34 -12.12 7.30
N SER A 122 1.86 -10.88 7.34
CA SER A 122 0.42 -10.55 7.34
C SER A 122 -0.17 -10.28 5.95
N LEU A 123 0.66 -10.12 4.92
CA LEU A 123 0.19 -9.94 3.53
C LEU A 123 -0.69 -11.09 3.02
N PRO A 124 -0.45 -12.38 3.37
CA PRO A 124 -1.37 -13.46 3.00
C PRO A 124 -2.79 -13.23 3.52
N GLU A 125 -2.95 -12.78 4.78
CA GLU A 125 -4.27 -12.50 5.36
C GLU A 125 -4.94 -11.31 4.68
N ALA A 126 -4.17 -10.26 4.36
CA ALA A 126 -4.67 -9.10 3.62
C ALA A 126 -5.13 -9.49 2.20
N LEU A 127 -4.37 -10.35 1.53
CA LEU A 127 -4.73 -10.89 0.22
C LEU A 127 -6.00 -11.76 0.31
N ASP A 128 -6.09 -12.62 1.32
CA ASP A 128 -7.29 -13.45 1.55
C ASP A 128 -8.53 -12.59 1.78
N LEU A 129 -8.41 -11.48 2.53
CA LEU A 129 -9.49 -10.53 2.74
C LEU A 129 -9.87 -9.81 1.44
N ALA A 130 -8.89 -9.35 0.66
CA ALA A 130 -9.09 -8.72 -0.64
C ALA A 130 -9.79 -9.64 -1.65
N CYS A 131 -9.53 -10.95 -1.56
CA CYS A 131 -10.04 -11.98 -2.45
C CYS A 131 -11.34 -12.64 -1.97
N LYS A 132 -11.75 -12.39 -0.72
CA LYS A 132 -12.92 -13.01 -0.10
C LYS A 132 -14.19 -12.75 -0.91
N ASN A 133 -15.03 -13.78 -1.04
CA ASN A 133 -16.33 -13.74 -1.72
C ASN A 133 -16.23 -13.17 -3.15
N ASP A 134 -15.28 -13.65 -3.94
CA ASP A 134 -14.98 -13.12 -5.27
C ASP A 134 -14.66 -11.62 -5.23
N GLY A 135 -13.81 -11.23 -4.27
CA GLY A 135 -13.34 -9.87 -4.05
C GLY A 135 -14.45 -8.85 -3.78
N GLU A 136 -15.45 -9.23 -3.00
CA GLU A 136 -16.65 -8.44 -2.72
C GLU A 136 -16.35 -6.99 -2.32
N PHE A 137 -15.38 -6.77 -1.43
CA PHE A 137 -15.02 -5.41 -0.98
C PHE A 137 -14.41 -4.56 -2.09
N ILE A 138 -13.49 -5.12 -2.87
CA ILE A 138 -12.86 -4.42 -3.99
C ILE A 138 -13.90 -4.18 -5.10
N PHE A 139 -14.76 -5.16 -5.35
CA PHE A 139 -15.82 -5.07 -6.36
C PHE A 139 -16.83 -3.96 -6.07
N LYS A 140 -17.02 -3.53 -4.80
CA LYS A 140 -17.87 -2.35 -4.48
C LYS A 140 -17.41 -1.08 -5.18
N LEU A 141 -16.12 -0.95 -5.52
CA LEU A 141 -15.60 0.18 -6.30
C LEU A 141 -16.01 0.17 -7.78
N LYS A 142 -16.63 -0.92 -8.27
CA LYS A 142 -17.18 -0.99 -9.63
C LYS A 142 -18.54 -0.31 -9.78
N ASP A 143 -19.22 -0.03 -8.67
CA ASP A 143 -20.41 0.83 -8.69
C ASP A 143 -20.01 2.23 -9.18
N GLU A 144 -20.66 2.73 -10.22
CA GLU A 144 -20.30 4.02 -10.81
C GLU A 144 -20.41 5.19 -9.82
N THR A 145 -21.37 5.13 -8.90
CA THR A 145 -21.58 6.19 -7.90
C THR A 145 -20.42 6.21 -6.92
N ARG A 146 -20.06 5.04 -6.40
CA ARG A 146 -18.91 4.89 -5.49
C ARG A 146 -17.60 5.21 -6.17
N LEU A 147 -17.39 4.78 -7.42
CA LEU A 147 -16.19 5.09 -8.19
C LEU A 147 -16.04 6.60 -8.42
N LYS A 148 -17.11 7.27 -8.86
CA LYS A 148 -17.11 8.73 -9.05
C LYS A 148 -16.86 9.46 -7.73
N CYS A 149 -17.46 9.03 -6.63
CA CYS A 149 -17.18 9.58 -5.30
C CYS A 149 -15.70 9.41 -4.94
N PHE A 150 -15.16 8.20 -5.07
CA PHE A 150 -13.76 7.90 -4.75
C PHE A 150 -12.80 8.78 -5.56
N GLN A 151 -13.07 8.98 -6.85
CA GLN A 151 -12.32 9.88 -7.73
C GLN A 151 -12.44 11.36 -7.32
N GLN A 152 -13.63 11.83 -6.93
CA GLN A 152 -13.84 13.20 -6.44
C GLN A 152 -13.06 13.50 -5.15
N HIS A 153 -12.86 12.48 -4.31
CA HIS A 153 -12.07 12.57 -3.09
C HIS A 153 -10.55 12.34 -3.31
N GLY A 154 -10.07 12.15 -4.54
CA GLY A 154 -8.66 11.91 -4.87
C GLY A 154 -7.69 12.95 -4.29
N ASN A 155 -8.09 14.23 -4.26
CA ASN A 155 -7.30 15.30 -3.63
C ASN A 155 -7.18 15.13 -2.11
N GLN A 156 -8.22 14.65 -1.43
CA GLN A 156 -8.16 14.40 0.01
C GLN A 156 -7.21 13.25 0.33
N PHE A 157 -7.27 12.16 -0.44
CA PHE A 157 -6.29 11.07 -0.33
C PHE A 157 -4.86 11.58 -0.53
N SER A 158 -4.63 12.41 -1.55
CA SER A 158 -3.33 13.03 -1.80
C SER A 158 -2.87 13.91 -0.64
N VAL A 159 -3.77 14.66 0.01
CA VAL A 159 -3.45 15.45 1.22
C VAL A 159 -3.04 14.54 2.38
N CYS A 160 -3.74 13.42 2.61
CA CYS A 160 -3.37 12.46 3.64
C CYS A 160 -1.96 11.91 3.41
N VAL A 161 -1.67 11.47 2.18
CA VAL A 161 -0.34 10.94 1.79
C VAL A 161 0.72 12.02 1.94
N ASN A 162 0.49 13.22 1.41
CA ASN A 162 1.45 14.34 1.50
C ASN A 162 1.72 14.78 2.94
N THR A 163 0.71 14.72 3.82
CA THR A 163 0.89 15.02 5.24
C THR A 163 1.75 13.95 5.91
N TYR A 164 1.53 12.68 5.58
CA TYR A 164 2.33 11.57 6.07
C TYR A 164 3.79 11.64 5.57
N THR A 165 4.02 11.89 4.28
CA THR A 165 5.39 11.98 3.72
C THR A 165 6.15 13.21 4.20
N ARG A 166 5.47 14.26 4.66
CA ARG A 166 6.10 15.43 5.32
C ARG A 166 6.25 15.26 6.84
N SER A 167 5.77 14.16 7.40
CA SER A 167 5.79 13.94 8.85
C SER A 167 7.17 13.53 9.35
N ALA A 168 7.33 13.58 10.67
CA ALA A 168 8.49 13.03 11.37
C ALA A 168 8.56 11.50 11.32
N ILE A 169 7.63 10.78 10.70
CA ILE A 169 7.83 9.33 10.45
C ILE A 169 8.68 9.13 9.20
N TRP A 170 8.34 9.86 8.14
CA TRP A 170 8.98 9.71 6.84
C TRP A 170 10.35 10.39 6.78
N ASN A 171 10.50 11.51 7.50
CA ASN A 171 11.71 12.33 7.46
C ASN A 171 12.63 12.14 8.68
N ASP A 172 12.30 11.22 9.61
CA ASP A 172 13.16 10.94 10.77
C ASP A 172 14.21 9.91 10.38
N ASP A 173 15.44 10.39 10.32
CA ASP A 173 16.68 9.81 9.79
C ASP A 173 16.90 8.32 10.09
N TRP A 174 16.09 7.46 9.46
CA TRP A 174 16.07 6.00 9.63
C TRP A 174 15.84 5.54 11.07
N ASN A 175 15.17 6.36 11.87
CA ASN A 175 14.73 5.98 13.20
C ASN A 175 13.38 5.26 13.13
N TYR A 176 13.44 3.94 13.10
CA TYR A 176 12.26 3.07 13.04
C TYR A 176 11.51 2.91 14.36
N GLU A 177 11.98 3.52 15.45
CA GLU A 177 11.27 3.47 16.73
C GLU A 177 10.00 4.30 16.63
N LEU A 178 8.85 3.64 16.82
CA LEU A 178 7.54 4.30 16.87
C LEU A 178 7.30 4.87 18.27
N THR A 179 7.76 6.11 18.47
CA THR A 179 7.48 6.92 19.67
C THR A 179 5.99 7.28 19.76
N PRO A 180 5.49 7.71 20.94
CA PRO A 180 4.09 8.14 21.08
C PRO A 180 3.66 9.23 20.08
N GLU A 181 4.57 10.14 19.72
CA GLU A 181 4.33 11.16 18.69
C GLU A 181 4.11 10.52 17.31
N LYS A 182 4.99 9.60 16.90
CA LYS A 182 4.82 8.84 15.65
C LYS A 182 3.56 7.99 15.66
N CYS A 183 3.19 7.40 16.79
CA CYS A 183 1.91 6.70 16.91
C CYS A 183 0.72 7.63 16.63
N SER A 184 0.76 8.87 17.11
CA SER A 184 -0.29 9.87 16.86
C SER A 184 -0.38 10.24 15.37
N ILE A 185 0.77 10.38 14.69
CA ILE A 185 0.83 10.63 13.25
C ILE A 185 0.20 9.47 12.46
N LEU A 186 0.51 8.21 12.79
CA LEU A 186 -0.09 7.03 12.13
C LEU A 186 -1.60 6.97 12.34
N THR A 187 -2.06 7.22 13.56
CA THR A 187 -3.49 7.31 13.88
C THR A 187 -4.16 8.42 13.07
N SER A 188 -3.52 9.58 12.95
CA SER A 188 -4.05 10.72 12.20
C SER A 188 -4.09 10.44 10.70
N TYR A 189 -3.06 9.78 10.16
CA TYR A 189 -3.02 9.35 8.77
C TYR A 189 -4.15 8.36 8.45
N ARG A 190 -4.34 7.33 9.28
CA ARG A 190 -5.45 6.39 9.13
C ARG A 190 -6.82 7.09 9.18
N LYS A 191 -7.02 8.00 10.14
CA LYS A 191 -8.26 8.80 10.24
C LYS A 191 -8.49 9.65 9.00
N CYS A 192 -7.44 10.26 8.46
CA CYS A 192 -7.50 11.03 7.22
C CYS A 192 -7.95 10.17 6.03
N LEU A 193 -7.44 8.93 5.91
CA LEU A 193 -7.88 7.99 4.86
C LEU A 193 -9.34 7.54 5.05
N MET A 194 -9.79 7.38 6.29
CA MET A 194 -11.14 6.92 6.60
C MET A 194 -12.24 7.92 6.22
N GLU A 195 -11.98 9.22 6.29
CA GLU A 195 -12.97 10.26 5.95
C GLU A 195 -13.53 10.12 4.52
N PRO A 196 -12.71 10.11 3.45
CA PRO A 196 -13.21 9.91 2.09
C PRO A 196 -13.74 8.49 1.85
N LEU A 197 -13.18 7.47 2.49
CA LEU A 197 -13.69 6.09 2.36
C LEU A 197 -15.11 5.93 2.93
N ASN A 198 -15.38 6.57 4.08
CA ASN A 198 -16.70 6.62 4.69
C ASN A 198 -17.68 7.42 3.81
N ALA A 199 -17.25 8.57 3.30
CA ALA A 199 -18.09 9.41 2.43
C ALA A 199 -18.55 8.66 1.17
N CYS A 200 -17.75 7.72 0.67
CA CYS A 200 -18.04 6.93 -0.51
C CYS A 200 -18.62 5.53 -0.23
N ASP A 201 -18.97 5.23 1.03
CA ASP A 201 -19.52 3.92 1.43
C ASP A 201 -18.65 2.72 1.01
N VAL A 202 -17.33 2.88 1.20
CA VAL A 202 -16.29 1.88 0.91
C VAL A 202 -15.27 1.78 2.05
N SER A 203 -15.68 2.11 3.27
CA SER A 203 -14.82 2.09 4.46
C SER A 203 -14.25 0.72 4.80
N GLU A 204 -14.93 -0.36 4.40
CA GLU A 204 -14.46 -1.74 4.58
C GLU A 204 -13.11 -1.99 3.88
N LEU A 205 -12.75 -1.21 2.85
CA LEU A 205 -11.44 -1.30 2.18
C LEU A 205 -10.29 -1.02 3.15
N ILE A 206 -10.51 -0.23 4.20
CA ILE A 206 -9.47 0.05 5.21
C ILE A 206 -9.02 -1.23 5.90
N ALA A 207 -9.87 -2.25 6.00
CA ALA A 207 -9.54 -3.50 6.69
C ALA A 207 -8.39 -4.27 6.00
N ILE A 208 -8.27 -4.14 4.67
CA ILE A 208 -7.15 -4.74 3.89
C ILE A 208 -5.83 -4.05 4.26
N TYR A 209 -5.85 -2.73 4.44
CA TYR A 209 -4.69 -1.95 4.88
C TYR A 209 -4.37 -2.16 6.37
N ASP A 210 -5.39 -2.25 7.20
CA ASP A 210 -5.25 -2.36 8.65
C ASP A 210 -4.60 -3.68 9.07
N LEU A 211 -4.81 -4.77 8.34
CA LEU A 211 -4.19 -6.06 8.65
C LEU A 211 -2.65 -5.96 8.78
N PRO A 212 -1.91 -5.55 7.75
CA PRO A 212 -0.46 -5.46 7.84
C PRO A 212 0.04 -4.31 8.70
N MET A 213 -0.69 -3.20 8.76
CA MET A 213 -0.34 -2.12 9.67
C MET A 213 -0.47 -2.53 11.13
N ASN A 214 -1.57 -3.16 11.52
CA ASN A 214 -1.79 -3.60 12.89
C ASN A 214 -0.79 -4.70 13.31
N ALA A 215 -0.39 -5.58 12.39
CA ALA A 215 0.66 -6.56 12.64
C ALA A 215 1.97 -5.89 13.08
N MET A 216 2.40 -4.83 12.40
CA MET A 216 3.56 -4.03 12.80
C MET A 216 3.31 -3.28 14.12
N LEU A 217 2.19 -2.55 14.23
CA LEU A 217 1.93 -1.64 15.35
C LEU A 217 1.84 -2.38 16.69
N ARG A 218 1.35 -3.62 16.70
CA ARG A 218 1.30 -4.49 17.89
C ARG A 218 2.68 -4.77 18.49
N LEU A 219 3.76 -4.66 17.72
CA LEU A 219 5.13 -4.83 18.20
C LEU A 219 5.74 -3.54 18.78
N THR A 220 4.95 -2.47 18.87
CA THR A 220 5.41 -1.14 19.25
C THR A 220 4.54 -0.52 20.35
N PRO A 221 4.95 0.61 20.95
CA PRO A 221 4.09 1.37 21.85
C PRO A 221 2.76 1.81 21.25
N CYS A 222 2.58 1.75 19.92
CA CYS A 222 1.34 2.08 19.24
C CYS A 222 0.27 1.00 19.31
N ALA A 223 0.51 -0.15 19.95
CA ALA A 223 -0.42 -1.29 19.97
C ALA A 223 -1.86 -0.91 20.37
N ASN A 224 -2.02 0.01 21.34
CA ASN A 224 -3.33 0.46 21.82
C ASN A 224 -4.11 1.30 20.78
N ASN A 225 -3.45 1.79 19.73
CA ASN A 225 -4.10 2.55 18.65
C ASN A 225 -4.66 1.63 17.56
N THR A 226 -4.45 0.32 17.63
CA THR A 226 -4.99 -0.67 16.68
C THR A 226 -6.47 -0.98 16.91
N GLU A 227 -7.03 -0.55 18.05
CA GLU A 227 -8.44 -0.65 18.41
C GLU A 227 -9.15 0.70 18.15
N VAL A 228 -9.50 0.98 16.90
CA VAL A 228 -10.43 2.08 16.58
C VAL A 228 -11.69 1.50 15.92
N GLU A 229 -12.64 1.18 16.81
CA GLU A 229 -14.10 1.12 16.66
C GLU A 229 -14.70 0.31 15.48
N THR A 230 -14.83 -0.99 15.69
CA THR A 230 -16.01 -1.72 15.17
C THR A 230 -17.24 -1.31 15.97
N HIS A 231 -17.79 -0.12 15.72
CA HIS A 231 -19.18 0.17 16.09
C HIS A 231 -20.09 -0.16 14.92
N GLN A 232 -20.38 -1.46 14.75
CA GLN A 232 -21.60 -1.89 14.10
C GLN A 232 -22.78 -1.52 15.00
N ASN A 233 -23.66 -0.67 14.47
CA ASN A 233 -25.03 -0.49 14.92
C ASN A 233 -25.68 -1.86 15.15
N ASN A 234 -25.94 -2.19 16.42
CA ASN A 234 -26.97 -3.15 16.79
C ASN A 234 -27.97 -2.41 17.69
N SER A 235 -28.88 -1.69 17.06
CA SER A 235 -30.20 -1.37 17.60
C SER A 235 -31.20 -1.31 16.45
N GLU A 236 -31.41 -2.45 15.80
CA GLU A 236 -32.71 -2.83 15.26
C GLU A 236 -32.97 -4.27 15.71
N VAL A 237 -33.72 -4.42 16.80
CA VAL A 237 -34.47 -5.64 17.08
C VAL A 237 -35.85 -5.18 17.53
N LEU A 238 -36.84 -5.54 16.70
CA LEU A 238 -38.29 -5.66 16.93
C LEU A 238 -38.92 -4.92 18.13
#